data_AF-W4EVE9-F1
#
_entry.id   AF-W4EVE9-F1
#
_cell.length_a   1.000
_cell.length_b   1.000
_cell.length_c   1.000
_cell.angle_alpha   90.00
_cell.angle_beta   90.00
_cell.angle_gamma   90.00
#
_symmetry.space_group_name_H-M   'P 1'
#
loop_
_entity.id
_entity.type
_entity.pdbx_description
1 polymer ?
#
loop_
_entity_poly.entity_id
_entity_poly.type
_entity_poly.pdbx_seq_one_letter_code
_entity_poly.pdbx_strand_id
1 'polypeptide(L)'
;MRRGFVNWAEISIDIGMMYLFVGGLWFFSYIAGVNTGFSPLITWLTGIHFHYSAFLLCISLGLFGRLHDSKLYRWIAPMILSGPMLVAIGITFWPILEVISVLMYIFAIYSLVLLAFQTHFATRIQAVCIRLSFSALAVTIIFSFLYALGNAFGEWIIRIDFMLAFHGFFNCIIFGLLGVVGWAMSSPKTKQLSWEFPISQVRGKLIVTGDSHPGLVDDLSAFVDTKALTKTIIEFYEQTDRYQLIASIKWATWFKPFAMCYKLISKQMQQLNLPISSKETEMTGEIKKIDTGVDGRVKPRAWIRKVGEQTAFVAIYSQHNTAGRTYMNIALPLPHSSMIGILQLEEIDGRLILKSEGSGDEGIYLGAGKFLFKLPLSEHFTITETHTGHLTALHKMKIFGIPFLEIDYRIVER
;
A
#
# COMPACT_ATOMS: atom_id res chain seq x y z
N MET A 1 1.27 -3.77 11.55
CA MET A 1 0.57 -3.19 10.40
C MET A 1 -0.94 -3.19 10.61
N ARG A 2 -1.53 -2.03 10.95
CA ARG A 2 -2.99 -1.77 10.88
C ARG A 2 -3.29 -0.58 9.95
N ARG A 3 -2.27 -0.05 9.26
CA ARG A 3 -2.22 1.33 8.75
C ARG A 3 -2.07 1.41 7.23
N GLY A 4 -2.01 0.27 6.52
CA GLY A 4 -1.90 0.20 5.06
C GLY A 4 -0.50 0.53 4.52
N PHE A 5 -0.41 0.84 3.22
CA PHE A 5 0.84 1.03 2.46
C PHE A 5 1.00 2.44 1.87
N VAL A 6 0.25 3.41 2.38
CA VAL A 6 0.21 4.78 1.84
C VAL A 6 0.92 5.82 2.71
N ASN A 7 1.25 5.46 3.95
CA ASN A 7 1.83 6.37 4.93
C ASN A 7 3.26 5.93 5.31
N TRP A 8 4.25 6.51 4.64
CA TRP A 8 5.67 6.16 4.84
C TRP A 8 6.12 6.25 6.30
N ALA A 9 5.61 7.23 7.06
CA ALA A 9 5.95 7.38 8.48
C ALA A 9 5.55 6.14 9.30
N GLU A 10 4.34 5.63 9.05
CA GLU A 10 3.81 4.46 9.76
C GLU A 10 4.37 3.14 9.24
N ILE A 11 4.59 3.05 7.92
CA ILE A 11 5.28 1.92 7.30
C ILE A 11 6.68 1.76 7.89
N SER A 12 7.41 2.86 8.08
CA SER A 12 8.73 2.83 8.70
C SER A 12 8.69 2.29 10.12
N ILE A 13 7.69 2.65 10.93
CA ILE A 13 7.54 2.13 12.28
C ILE A 13 7.20 0.64 12.26
N ASP A 14 6.25 0.22 11.42
CA ASP A 14 5.85 -1.18 11.27
C ASP A 14 7.02 -2.06 10.83
N ILE A 15 7.80 -1.64 9.83
CA ILE A 15 9.01 -2.33 9.37
C ILE A 15 10.09 -2.34 10.45
N GLY A 16 10.28 -1.25 11.18
CA GLY A 16 11.18 -1.22 12.33
C GLY A 16 10.84 -2.32 13.33
N MET A 17 9.57 -2.49 13.69
CA MET A 17 9.13 -3.56 14.60
C MET A 17 9.37 -4.97 14.03
N MET A 18 9.27 -5.15 12.70
CA MET A 18 9.67 -6.41 12.07
C MET A 18 11.17 -6.65 12.19
N TYR A 19 11.99 -5.63 11.97
CA TYR A 19 13.43 -5.73 12.14
C TYR A 19 13.87 -5.98 13.57
N LEU A 20 13.12 -5.48 14.56
CA LEU A 20 13.33 -5.83 15.97
C LEU A 20 13.17 -7.35 16.18
N PHE A 21 12.10 -7.93 15.63
CA PHE A 21 11.89 -9.37 15.70
C PHE A 21 13.00 -10.16 14.98
N VAL A 22 13.40 -9.73 13.78
CA VAL A 22 14.51 -10.36 13.02
C VAL A 22 15.81 -10.28 13.81
N GLY A 23 16.14 -9.13 14.41
CA GLY A 23 17.31 -8.99 15.27
C GLY A 23 17.26 -9.93 16.47
N GLY A 24 16.08 -10.12 17.07
CA GLY A 24 15.86 -11.09 18.14
C GLY A 24 16.13 -12.53 17.71
N LEU A 25 15.73 -12.93 16.50
CA LEU A 25 16.03 -14.27 15.95
C LEU A 25 17.54 -14.49 15.75
N TRP A 26 18.25 -13.49 15.23
CA TRP A 26 19.72 -13.56 15.09
C TRP A 26 20.43 -13.66 16.43
N PHE A 27 20.01 -12.85 17.41
CA PHE A 27 20.59 -12.90 18.76
C PHE A 27 20.29 -14.23 19.45
N PHE A 28 19.06 -14.75 19.33
CA PHE A 28 18.70 -16.08 19.83
C PHE A 28 19.57 -17.16 19.18
N SER A 29 19.77 -17.10 17.86
CA SER A 29 20.58 -18.07 17.12
C SER A 29 22.03 -18.10 17.62
N TYR A 30 22.60 -16.92 17.94
CA TYR A 30 23.92 -16.82 18.57
C TYR A 30 23.96 -17.49 19.95
N ILE A 31 23.01 -17.18 20.85
CA ILE A 31 22.96 -17.75 22.20
C ILE A 31 22.73 -19.27 22.17
N ALA A 32 21.88 -19.74 21.27
CA ALA A 32 21.54 -21.16 21.13
C ALA A 32 22.59 -21.97 20.34
N GLY A 33 23.64 -21.34 19.81
CA GLY A 33 24.66 -22.01 19.00
C GLY A 33 24.12 -22.58 17.68
N VAL A 34 23.06 -21.99 17.12
CA VAL A 34 22.47 -22.42 15.85
C VAL A 34 23.45 -22.12 14.71
N ASN A 35 23.70 -23.11 13.86
CA ASN A 35 24.52 -22.90 12.66
C ASN A 35 23.75 -22.09 11.61
N THR A 36 24.08 -20.79 11.51
CA THR A 36 23.50 -19.87 10.53
C THR A 36 24.28 -19.80 9.21
N GLY A 37 25.34 -20.61 9.04
CA GLY A 37 26.26 -20.52 7.91
C GLY A 37 27.32 -19.40 8.04
N PHE A 38 27.32 -18.66 9.15
CA PHE A 38 28.27 -17.58 9.44
C PHE A 38 29.04 -17.87 10.74
N SER A 39 30.16 -17.17 10.95
CA SER A 39 30.91 -17.27 12.20
C SER A 39 30.08 -16.73 13.39
N PRO A 40 30.30 -17.22 14.62
CA PRO A 40 29.55 -16.74 15.80
C PRO A 40 29.63 -15.21 15.98
N LEU A 41 30.78 -14.61 15.65
CA LEU A 41 30.96 -13.17 15.69
C LEU A 41 30.04 -12.44 14.68
N ILE A 42 29.95 -12.92 13.44
CA ILE A 42 29.07 -12.33 12.42
C ILE A 42 27.60 -12.53 12.80
N THR A 43 27.22 -13.70 13.32
CA THR A 43 25.85 -13.97 13.77
C THR A 43 25.43 -13.00 14.88
N TRP A 44 26.32 -12.77 15.86
CA TRP A 44 26.08 -11.82 16.95
C TRP A 44 26.00 -10.37 16.45
N LEU A 45 26.97 -9.94 15.64
CA LEU A 45 27.00 -8.59 15.07
C LEU A 45 25.78 -8.31 14.18
N THR A 46 25.31 -9.31 13.42
CA THR A 46 24.10 -9.20 12.59
C THR A 46 22.88 -8.90 13.47
N GLY A 47 22.73 -9.61 14.59
CA GLY A 47 21.71 -9.31 15.59
C GLY A 47 21.77 -7.85 16.06
N ILE A 48 22.95 -7.34 16.42
CA ILE A 48 23.13 -5.95 16.84
C ILE A 48 22.74 -4.96 15.74
N HIS A 49 23.17 -5.19 14.49
CA HIS A 49 22.83 -4.30 13.37
C HIS A 49 21.32 -4.22 13.17
N PHE A 50 20.60 -5.34 13.23
CA PHE A 50 19.14 -5.33 13.12
C PHE A 50 18.45 -4.53 14.22
N HIS A 51 19.00 -4.49 15.45
CA HIS A 51 18.43 -3.66 16.52
C HIS A 51 18.72 -2.16 16.34
N TYR A 52 19.91 -1.80 15.85
CA TYR A 52 20.28 -0.38 15.69
C TYR A 52 19.97 0.17 14.30
N SER A 53 20.69 -0.28 13.27
CA SER A 53 20.61 0.30 11.92
C SER A 53 19.33 -0.08 11.18
N ALA A 54 18.65 -1.15 11.59
CA ALA A 54 17.36 -1.54 11.02
C ALA A 54 16.18 -1.09 11.91
N PHE A 55 16.05 -1.58 13.15
CA PHE A 55 14.94 -1.21 14.03
C PHE A 55 14.95 0.27 14.41
N LEU A 56 15.98 0.73 15.13
CA LEU A 56 15.96 2.07 15.73
C LEU A 56 15.95 3.20 14.68
N LEU A 57 16.66 3.02 13.57
CA LEU A 57 16.64 3.96 12.45
C LEU A 57 15.26 4.02 11.80
N CYS A 58 14.60 2.87 11.57
CA CYS A 58 13.25 2.85 11.00
C CYS A 58 12.21 3.48 11.93
N ILE A 59 12.29 3.24 13.24
CA ILE A 59 11.44 3.93 14.22
C ILE A 59 11.68 5.44 14.18
N SER A 60 12.94 5.87 14.21
CA SER A 60 13.31 7.30 14.18
C SER A 60 12.86 7.98 12.88
N LEU A 61 13.04 7.33 11.74
CA LEU A 61 12.59 7.78 10.42
C LEU A 61 11.06 7.92 10.36
N GLY A 62 10.34 6.99 10.98
CA GLY A 62 8.89 7.04 11.02
C GLY A 62 8.34 8.14 11.93
N LEU A 63 8.93 8.32 13.12
CA LEU A 63 8.60 9.45 13.99
C LEU A 63 8.93 10.79 13.31
N PHE A 64 10.07 10.87 12.61
CA PHE A 64 10.42 12.03 11.78
C PHE A 64 9.37 12.29 10.69
N GLY A 65 8.92 11.27 9.98
CA GLY A 65 7.88 11.36 8.96
C GLY A 65 6.53 11.88 9.44
N ARG A 66 6.21 11.72 10.74
CA ARG A 66 4.99 12.32 11.33
C ARG A 66 5.09 13.85 11.41
N LEU A 67 6.30 14.38 11.57
CA LEU A 67 6.59 15.82 11.62
C LEU A 67 6.85 16.41 10.23
N HIS A 68 7.55 15.68 9.36
CA HIS A 68 8.02 16.16 8.07
C HIS A 68 7.56 15.25 6.93
N ASP A 69 6.79 15.81 5.99
CA ASP A 69 6.40 15.13 4.76
C ASP A 69 6.79 15.99 3.55
N SER A 70 7.72 15.48 2.75
CA SER A 70 8.21 16.13 1.54
C SER A 70 8.49 15.09 0.46
N LYS A 71 8.59 15.52 -0.80
CA LYS A 71 8.93 14.62 -1.92
C LYS A 71 10.23 13.87 -1.65
N LEU A 72 11.25 14.55 -1.12
CA LEU A 72 12.54 13.93 -0.78
C LEU A 72 12.38 12.89 0.33
N TYR A 73 11.61 13.19 1.40
CA TYR A 73 11.32 12.20 2.45
C TYR A 73 10.70 10.92 1.89
N ARG A 74 9.70 11.06 1.00
CA ARG A 74 9.01 9.92 0.36
C ARG A 74 9.93 9.06 -0.52
N TRP A 75 11.03 9.62 -1.03
CA TRP A 75 12.04 8.88 -1.78
C TRP A 75 13.06 8.18 -0.88
N ILE A 76 13.55 8.86 0.16
CA ILE A 76 14.59 8.29 1.03
C ILE A 76 14.03 7.25 2.01
N ALA A 77 12.74 7.36 2.37
CA ALA A 77 12.12 6.41 3.28
C ALA A 77 12.23 4.95 2.78
N PRO A 78 11.76 4.59 1.57
CA PRO A 78 11.94 3.23 1.06
C PRO A 78 13.42 2.83 0.90
N MET A 79 14.34 3.76 0.59
CA MET A 79 15.79 3.46 0.51
C MET A 79 16.35 3.02 1.87
N ILE A 80 16.04 3.76 2.94
CA ILE A 80 16.44 3.39 4.31
C ILE A 80 15.78 2.07 4.71
N LEU A 81 14.49 1.88 4.42
CA LEU A 81 13.77 0.68 4.83
C LEU A 81 14.31 -0.60 4.17
N SER A 82 14.76 -0.52 2.93
CA SER A 82 15.25 -1.66 2.15
C SER A 82 16.73 -1.99 2.38
N GLY A 83 17.55 -1.02 2.79
CA GLY A 83 18.99 -1.25 2.79
C GLY A 83 19.54 -2.29 3.77
N PRO A 84 18.97 -2.60 4.95
CA PRO A 84 19.48 -3.72 5.75
C PRO A 84 19.39 -5.05 5.00
N MET A 85 18.32 -5.26 4.22
CA MET A 85 18.17 -6.43 3.37
C MET A 85 19.13 -6.42 2.19
N LEU A 86 19.27 -5.28 1.50
CA LEU A 86 20.17 -5.17 0.34
C LEU A 86 21.64 -5.36 0.73
N VAL A 87 22.08 -4.79 1.84
CA VAL A 87 23.43 -5.00 2.39
C VAL A 87 23.65 -6.45 2.77
N ALA A 88 22.68 -7.09 3.45
CA ALA A 88 22.79 -8.51 3.80
C ALA A 88 22.91 -9.43 2.57
N ILE A 89 22.13 -9.16 1.51
CA ILE A 89 22.23 -9.86 0.22
C ILE A 89 23.60 -9.61 -0.42
N GLY A 90 24.09 -8.36 -0.38
CA GLY A 90 25.39 -7.98 -0.93
C GLY A 90 26.54 -8.72 -0.26
N ILE A 91 26.58 -8.74 1.08
CA ILE A 91 27.59 -9.46 1.86
C ILE A 91 27.56 -10.97 1.55
N THR A 92 26.36 -11.55 1.34
CA THR A 92 26.20 -12.99 1.17
C THR A 92 26.52 -13.46 -0.25
N PHE A 93 26.14 -12.69 -1.27
CA PHE A 93 26.12 -13.18 -2.66
C PHE A 93 26.88 -12.29 -3.65
N TRP A 94 26.94 -10.97 -3.43
CA TRP A 94 27.45 -10.05 -4.45
C TRP A 94 28.06 -8.78 -3.82
N PRO A 95 29.39 -8.75 -3.56
CA PRO A 95 30.04 -7.61 -2.89
C PRO A 95 29.84 -6.25 -3.57
N ILE A 96 29.65 -6.22 -4.90
CA ILE A 96 29.35 -4.98 -5.63
C ILE A 96 27.96 -4.43 -5.23
N LEU A 97 26.99 -5.30 -4.98
CA LEU A 97 25.68 -4.90 -4.46
C LEU A 97 25.80 -4.29 -3.07
N GLU A 98 26.72 -4.78 -2.23
CA GLU A 98 27.00 -4.19 -0.92
C GLU A 98 27.42 -2.72 -1.09
N VAL A 99 28.40 -2.44 -1.95
CA VAL A 99 28.88 -1.07 -2.24
C VAL A 99 27.74 -0.18 -2.76
N ILE A 100 26.96 -0.65 -3.72
CA ILE A 100 25.80 0.10 -4.27
C ILE A 100 24.78 0.39 -3.17
N SER A 101 24.51 -0.58 -2.30
CA SER A 101 23.55 -0.45 -1.19
C SER A 101 24.02 0.57 -0.17
N VAL A 102 25.32 0.59 0.17
CA VAL A 102 25.89 1.58 1.09
C VAL A 102 25.87 2.98 0.48
N LEU A 103 26.15 3.15 -0.82
CA LEU A 103 26.04 4.44 -1.51
C LEU A 103 24.60 4.98 -1.49
N MET A 104 23.62 4.11 -1.73
CA MET A 104 22.20 4.45 -1.58
C MET A 104 21.89 4.91 -0.14
N TYR A 105 22.44 4.22 0.86
CA TYR A 105 22.30 4.58 2.28
C TYR A 105 22.93 5.94 2.61
N ILE A 106 24.13 6.22 2.08
CA ILE A 106 24.80 7.52 2.23
C ILE A 106 23.87 8.62 1.71
N PHE A 107 23.37 8.50 0.48
CA PHE A 107 22.45 9.48 -0.10
C PHE A 107 21.22 9.70 0.79
N ALA A 108 20.59 8.61 1.24
CA ALA A 108 19.38 8.67 2.05
C ALA A 108 19.62 9.27 3.45
N ILE A 109 20.72 8.91 4.13
CA ILE A 109 21.07 9.42 5.47
C ILE A 109 21.46 10.90 5.39
N TYR A 110 22.28 11.30 4.41
CA TYR A 110 22.64 12.72 4.24
C TYR A 110 21.40 13.57 3.94
N SER A 111 20.50 13.06 3.09
CA SER A 111 19.22 13.71 2.83
C SER A 111 18.37 13.80 4.10
N LEU A 112 18.31 12.75 4.92
CA LEU A 112 17.60 12.76 6.20
C LEU A 112 18.17 13.81 7.16
N VAL A 113 19.49 13.94 7.25
CA VAL A 113 20.15 15.00 8.03
C VAL A 113 19.73 16.38 7.53
N LEU A 114 19.82 16.64 6.23
CA LEU A 114 19.39 17.92 5.64
C LEU A 114 17.93 18.25 6.01
N LEU A 115 17.02 17.29 5.83
CA LEU A 115 15.61 17.46 6.19
C LEU A 115 15.42 17.68 7.70
N ALA A 116 16.19 17.03 8.56
CA ALA A 116 16.13 17.22 10.01
C ALA A 116 16.59 18.62 10.44
N PHE A 117 17.56 19.21 9.75
CA PHE A 117 17.93 20.61 9.99
C PHE A 117 16.87 21.60 9.50
N GLN A 118 16.09 21.24 8.48
CA GLN A 118 14.96 22.03 7.96
C GLN A 118 13.66 21.87 8.75
N THR A 119 13.58 20.88 9.64
CA THR A 119 12.36 20.54 10.38
C THR A 119 12.29 21.27 11.72
N HIS A 120 11.08 21.71 12.07
CA HIS A 120 10.77 22.26 13.38
C HIS A 120 10.41 21.14 14.37
N PHE A 121 11.02 21.17 15.56
CA PHE A 121 10.77 20.22 16.65
C PHE A 121 10.09 20.92 17.82
N ALA A 122 9.50 20.16 18.75
CA ALA A 122 8.74 20.74 19.87
C ALA A 122 9.61 21.61 20.80
N THR A 123 10.88 21.24 20.99
CA THR A 123 11.83 22.00 21.81
C THR A 123 13.22 22.06 21.15
N ARG A 124 14.03 23.05 21.56
CA ARG A 124 15.43 23.18 21.08
C ARG A 124 16.28 21.98 21.49
N ILE A 125 16.07 21.43 22.69
CA ILE A 125 16.82 20.26 23.18
C ILE A 125 16.49 19.04 22.31
N GLN A 126 15.20 18.79 22.05
CA GLN A 126 14.79 17.72 21.13
C GLN A 126 15.43 17.88 19.75
N ALA A 127 15.43 19.10 19.20
CA ALA A 127 16.05 19.38 17.91
C ALA A 127 17.55 19.03 17.90
N VAL A 128 18.29 19.44 18.94
CA VAL A 128 19.73 19.15 19.07
C VAL A 128 19.97 17.65 19.18
N CYS A 129 19.22 16.94 20.04
CA CYS A 129 19.36 15.49 20.22
C CYS A 129 19.13 14.73 18.90
N ILE A 130 18.05 15.03 18.17
CA ILE A 130 17.72 14.34 16.93
C ILE A 130 18.71 14.67 15.80
N ARG A 131 19.11 15.95 15.68
CA ARG A 131 20.08 16.37 14.67
C ARG A 131 21.45 15.74 14.90
N LEU A 132 21.95 15.75 16.15
CA LEU A 132 23.21 15.07 16.49
C LEU A 132 23.11 13.56 16.25
N SER A 133 21.98 12.95 16.60
CA SER A 133 21.73 11.52 16.36
C SER A 133 21.84 11.17 14.87
N PHE A 134 21.18 11.91 13.98
CA PHE A 134 21.28 11.67 12.54
C PHE A 134 22.63 12.07 11.94
N SER A 135 23.25 13.16 12.41
CA SER A 135 24.60 13.54 11.97
C SER A 135 25.65 12.49 12.34
N ALA A 136 25.50 11.81 13.48
CA ALA A 136 26.37 10.69 13.83
C ALA A 136 26.32 9.57 12.78
N LEU A 137 25.13 9.21 12.29
CA LEU A 137 24.99 8.23 11.21
C LEU A 137 25.70 8.67 9.92
N ALA A 138 25.62 9.96 9.56
CA ALA A 138 26.29 10.49 8.37
C ALA A 138 27.82 10.38 8.46
N VAL A 139 28.38 10.49 9.66
CA VAL A 139 29.81 10.28 9.89
C VAL A 139 30.15 8.79 9.88
N THR A 140 29.40 7.96 10.60
CA THR A 140 29.74 6.55 10.78
C THR A 140 29.54 5.71 9.51
N ILE A 141 28.63 6.10 8.62
CA ILE A 141 28.39 5.40 7.34
C ILE A 141 29.57 5.50 6.36
N ILE A 142 30.43 6.53 6.48
CA ILE A 142 31.64 6.65 5.65
C ILE A 142 32.58 5.47 5.90
N PHE A 143 32.70 5.03 7.16
CA PHE A 143 33.51 3.87 7.51
C PHE A 143 32.90 2.58 7.00
N SER A 144 31.57 2.44 7.03
CA SER A 144 30.88 1.30 6.41
C SER A 144 31.14 1.25 4.90
N PHE A 145 31.22 2.40 4.23
CA PHE A 145 31.58 2.47 2.82
C PHE A 145 33.02 2.05 2.54
N LEU A 146 33.99 2.53 3.34
CA LEU A 146 35.38 2.10 3.23
C LEU A 146 35.53 0.59 3.48
N TYR A 147 34.77 0.04 4.42
CA TYR A 147 34.72 -1.39 4.66
C TYR A 147 34.14 -2.17 3.48
N ALA A 148 33.02 -1.72 2.92
CA ALA A 148 32.40 -2.36 1.74
C ALA A 148 33.30 -2.31 0.51
N LEU A 149 34.02 -1.19 0.29
CA LEU A 149 35.05 -1.10 -0.75
C LEU A 149 36.17 -2.12 -0.52
N GLY A 150 36.65 -2.24 0.72
CA GLY A 150 37.68 -3.21 1.04
C GLY A 150 37.25 -4.65 0.80
N ASN A 151 35.99 -4.99 1.14
CA ASN A 151 35.41 -6.30 0.84
C ASN A 151 35.27 -6.55 -0.66
N ALA A 152 34.88 -5.55 -1.45
CA ALA A 152 34.66 -5.68 -2.88
C ALA A 152 35.96 -5.74 -3.70
N PHE A 153 37.01 -5.03 -3.28
CA PHE A 153 38.25 -4.87 -4.05
C PHE A 153 39.48 -5.53 -3.40
N GLY A 154 39.34 -6.14 -2.22
CA GLY A 154 40.42 -6.87 -1.54
C GLY A 154 41.40 -5.99 -0.75
N GLU A 155 41.14 -4.69 -0.66
CA GLU A 155 41.99 -3.70 0.03
C GLU A 155 41.49 -3.49 1.46
N TRP A 156 42.16 -4.09 2.46
CA TRP A 156 41.71 -4.06 3.87
C TRP A 156 41.99 -2.71 4.55
N ILE A 157 41.22 -1.68 4.20
CA ILE A 157 41.38 -0.32 4.72
C ILE A 157 40.88 -0.21 6.17
N ILE A 158 39.80 -0.92 6.53
CA ILE A 158 39.15 -0.84 7.86
C ILE A 158 39.03 -2.24 8.48
N ARG A 159 39.59 -2.40 9.68
CA ARG A 159 39.53 -3.65 10.45
C ARG A 159 38.24 -3.73 11.29
N ILE A 160 37.79 -4.95 11.59
CA ILE A 160 36.55 -5.22 12.33
C ILE A 160 36.59 -4.67 13.77
N ASP A 161 37.73 -4.71 14.43
CA ASP A 161 37.96 -4.14 15.76
C ASP A 161 37.73 -2.63 15.77
N PHE A 162 38.26 -1.91 14.77
CA PHE A 162 37.99 -0.48 14.60
C PHE A 162 36.50 -0.22 14.30
N MET A 163 35.88 -1.02 13.44
CA MET A 163 34.43 -0.89 13.15
C MET A 163 33.59 -1.05 14.43
N LEU A 164 33.92 -2.03 15.26
CA LEU A 164 33.22 -2.24 16.53
C LEU A 164 33.43 -1.08 17.51
N ALA A 165 34.68 -0.64 17.66
CA ALA A 165 35.05 0.40 18.62
C ALA A 165 34.55 1.79 18.22
N PHE A 166 34.69 2.19 16.96
CA PHE A 166 34.30 3.52 16.50
C PHE A 166 32.85 3.54 16.01
N HIS A 167 32.53 2.81 14.95
CA HIS A 167 31.19 2.83 14.35
C HIS A 167 30.14 2.30 15.33
N GLY A 168 30.42 1.19 16.02
CA GLY A 168 29.52 0.61 17.04
C GLY A 168 29.27 1.56 18.21
N PHE A 169 30.33 2.10 18.83
CA PHE A 169 30.20 3.00 19.97
C PHE A 169 29.45 4.30 19.62
N PHE A 170 29.84 4.97 18.53
CA PHE A 170 29.20 6.22 18.11
C PHE A 170 27.73 6.00 17.75
N ASN A 171 27.39 4.88 17.11
CA ASN A 171 26.01 4.57 16.79
C ASN A 171 25.19 4.18 18.02
N CYS A 172 25.79 3.53 19.01
CA CYS A 172 25.13 3.21 20.27
C CYS A 172 24.82 4.47 21.09
N ILE A 173 25.84 5.30 21.32
CA ILE A 173 25.76 6.43 22.24
C ILE A 173 25.18 7.68 21.58
N ILE A 174 25.67 8.08 20.40
CA ILE A 174 25.23 9.34 19.80
C ILE A 174 23.96 9.13 19.00
N PHE A 175 23.95 8.17 18.06
CA PHE A 175 22.73 7.90 17.29
C PHE A 175 21.64 7.31 18.21
N GLY A 176 21.96 6.22 18.91
CA GLY A 176 20.97 5.44 19.65
C GLY A 176 20.39 6.18 20.85
N LEU A 177 21.24 6.51 21.84
CA LEU A 177 20.80 7.13 23.08
C LEU A 177 20.22 8.53 22.84
N LEU A 178 20.89 9.44 22.12
CA LEU A 178 20.32 10.77 21.87
C LEU A 178 19.07 10.72 20.99
N GLY A 179 18.99 9.78 20.04
CA GLY A 179 17.80 9.55 19.24
C GLY A 179 16.60 9.15 20.11
N VAL A 180 16.78 8.14 20.97
CA VAL A 180 15.74 7.67 21.90
C VAL A 180 15.32 8.79 22.86
N VAL A 181 16.27 9.48 23.49
CA VAL A 181 15.97 10.60 24.40
C VAL A 181 15.22 11.70 23.66
N GLY A 182 15.69 12.13 22.48
CA GLY A 182 15.07 13.16 21.68
C GLY A 182 13.63 12.83 21.28
N TRP A 183 13.36 11.58 20.88
CA TRP A 183 12.00 11.15 20.55
C TRP A 183 11.11 10.93 21.76
N ALA A 184 11.66 10.53 22.91
CA ALA A 184 10.92 10.33 24.16
C ALA A 184 10.44 11.65 24.78
N MET A 185 11.18 12.76 24.61
CA MET A 185 10.82 14.08 25.14
C MET A 185 9.48 14.60 24.59
N SER A 186 9.20 14.39 23.31
CA SER A 186 7.95 14.79 22.66
C SER A 186 7.70 13.91 21.44
N SER A 187 7.01 12.80 21.65
CA SER A 187 6.69 11.86 20.57
C SER A 187 5.59 12.41 19.66
N PRO A 188 5.83 12.54 18.35
CA PRO A 188 4.82 13.04 17.43
C PRO A 188 3.66 12.04 17.30
N LYS A 189 2.43 12.56 17.42
CA LYS A 189 1.20 11.79 17.25
C LYS A 189 1.07 11.31 15.81
N THR A 190 0.47 10.13 15.63
CA THR A 190 0.17 9.61 14.29
C THR A 190 -0.85 10.51 13.59
N LYS A 191 -0.67 10.72 12.29
CA LYS A 191 -1.65 11.34 11.40
C LYS A 191 -2.48 10.30 10.64
N GLN A 192 -2.30 9.01 10.95
CA GLN A 192 -3.06 7.95 10.31
C GLN A 192 -4.53 8.02 10.73
N LEU A 193 -5.42 8.16 9.75
CA LEU A 193 -6.86 8.09 9.96
C LEU A 193 -7.28 6.68 10.38
N SER A 194 -8.17 6.57 11.37
CA SER A 194 -8.96 5.37 11.60
C SER A 194 -10.10 5.33 10.60
N TRP A 195 -10.35 4.16 10.03
CA TRP A 195 -11.47 3.93 9.13
C TRP A 195 -12.60 3.26 9.91
N GLU A 196 -13.74 3.93 9.98
CA GLU A 196 -14.90 3.48 10.79
C GLU A 196 -16.11 3.08 9.93
N PHE A 197 -15.96 3.09 8.60
CA PHE A 197 -17.01 2.68 7.69
C PHE A 197 -17.30 1.16 7.77
N PRO A 198 -18.53 0.73 7.46
CA PRO A 198 -18.90 -0.67 7.55
C PRO A 198 -18.19 -1.50 6.47
N ILE A 199 -17.67 -2.65 6.87
CA ILE A 199 -16.86 -3.54 6.02
C ILE A 199 -17.66 -4.83 5.80
N SER A 200 -17.71 -5.32 4.56
CA SER A 200 -18.31 -6.62 4.27
C SER A 200 -17.69 -7.72 5.14
N GLN A 201 -18.48 -8.66 5.62
CA GLN A 201 -18.02 -9.87 6.31
C GLN A 201 -17.85 -11.06 5.36
N VAL A 202 -18.25 -10.93 4.10
CA VAL A 202 -18.14 -12.00 3.10
C VAL A 202 -16.69 -12.21 2.69
N ARG A 203 -16.22 -13.45 2.77
CA ARG A 203 -14.87 -13.88 2.37
C ARG A 203 -14.97 -15.10 1.48
N GLY A 204 -14.12 -15.17 0.44
CA GLY A 204 -14.07 -16.30 -0.48
C GLY A 204 -15.30 -16.41 -1.39
N LYS A 205 -15.74 -17.64 -1.65
CA LYS A 205 -16.85 -17.91 -2.58
C LYS A 205 -18.19 -17.57 -1.91
N LEU A 206 -18.91 -16.63 -2.49
CA LEU A 206 -20.26 -16.28 -2.04
C LEU A 206 -21.30 -17.15 -2.76
N ILE A 207 -22.19 -17.77 -1.99
CA ILE A 207 -23.42 -18.39 -2.51
C ILE A 207 -24.51 -17.34 -2.42
N VAL A 208 -25.00 -16.88 -3.56
CA VAL A 208 -26.02 -15.83 -3.63
C VAL A 208 -27.40 -16.47 -3.81
N THR A 209 -28.23 -16.40 -2.78
CA THR A 209 -29.56 -17.03 -2.75
C THR A 209 -30.73 -16.04 -2.71
N GLY A 210 -30.45 -14.73 -2.67
CA GLY A 210 -31.50 -13.71 -2.62
C GLY A 210 -32.19 -13.47 -3.96
N ASP A 211 -33.31 -12.75 -3.89
CA ASP A 211 -34.10 -12.36 -5.06
C ASP A 211 -33.31 -11.46 -6.01
N SER A 212 -33.70 -11.48 -7.29
CA SER A 212 -33.20 -10.55 -8.29
C SER A 212 -33.50 -9.10 -7.92
N HIS A 213 -32.61 -8.19 -8.31
CA HIS A 213 -32.76 -6.75 -8.11
C HIS A 213 -32.41 -6.01 -9.42
N PRO A 214 -33.15 -4.96 -9.81
CA PRO A 214 -32.96 -4.32 -11.11
C PRO A 214 -31.64 -3.52 -11.21
N GLY A 215 -31.23 -2.82 -10.15
CA GLY A 215 -30.08 -1.91 -10.19
C GLY A 215 -29.01 -2.13 -9.12
N LEU A 216 -27.86 -1.50 -9.33
CA LEU A 216 -26.76 -1.43 -8.37
C LEU A 216 -27.10 -0.55 -7.16
N VAL A 217 -27.89 0.51 -7.37
CA VAL A 217 -28.39 1.42 -6.32
C VAL A 217 -29.91 1.53 -6.39
N ASP A 218 -30.53 2.01 -5.31
CA ASP A 218 -31.97 2.32 -5.30
C ASP A 218 -32.26 3.69 -5.94
N ASP A 219 -31.40 4.67 -5.66
CA ASP A 219 -31.55 6.06 -6.05
C ASP A 219 -30.16 6.67 -6.18
N LEU A 220 -29.78 7.08 -7.40
CA LEU A 220 -28.46 7.67 -7.65
C LEU A 220 -28.31 9.04 -6.99
N SER A 221 -29.42 9.76 -6.75
CA SER A 221 -29.40 11.09 -6.13
C SER A 221 -28.94 11.09 -4.68
N ALA A 222 -28.94 9.91 -4.02
CA ALA A 222 -28.37 9.74 -2.70
C ALA A 222 -26.84 9.93 -2.65
N PHE A 223 -26.16 9.88 -3.80
CA PHE A 223 -24.71 9.99 -3.92
C PHE A 223 -24.23 11.29 -4.56
N VAL A 224 -25.02 11.87 -5.47
CA VAL A 224 -24.62 13.01 -6.31
C VAL A 224 -25.85 13.79 -6.78
N ASP A 225 -25.72 15.10 -7.05
CA ASP A 225 -26.80 15.84 -7.71
C ASP A 225 -26.97 15.33 -9.15
N THR A 226 -28.15 14.82 -9.47
CA THR A 226 -28.45 14.18 -10.75
C THR A 226 -29.02 15.14 -11.80
N LYS A 227 -29.28 16.41 -11.46
CA LYS A 227 -29.95 17.37 -12.37
C LYS A 227 -29.23 17.58 -13.70
N ALA A 228 -27.91 17.54 -13.68
CA ALA A 228 -27.07 17.73 -14.87
C ALA A 228 -26.73 16.40 -15.57
N LEU A 229 -27.02 15.25 -14.95
CA LEU A 229 -26.78 13.94 -15.54
C LEU A 229 -27.89 13.58 -16.52
N THR A 230 -27.54 12.83 -17.57
CA THR A 230 -28.54 12.33 -18.49
C THR A 230 -29.32 11.17 -17.89
N LYS A 231 -30.58 11.01 -18.34
CA LYS A 231 -31.49 9.99 -17.83
C LYS A 231 -30.92 8.58 -17.98
N THR A 232 -30.23 8.29 -19.08
CA THR A 232 -29.58 7.01 -19.35
C THR A 232 -28.51 6.66 -18.31
N ILE A 233 -27.74 7.65 -17.82
CA ILE A 233 -26.76 7.40 -16.74
C ILE A 233 -27.47 7.00 -15.45
N ILE A 234 -28.55 7.69 -15.09
CA ILE A 234 -29.34 7.40 -13.88
C ILE A 234 -29.95 6.00 -13.98
N GLU A 235 -30.63 5.71 -15.10
CA GLU A 235 -31.27 4.41 -15.35
C GLU A 235 -30.25 3.27 -15.38
N PHE A 236 -29.03 3.48 -15.88
CA PHE A 236 -28.00 2.44 -15.83
C PHE A 236 -27.65 1.99 -14.39
N TYR A 237 -27.61 2.91 -13.42
CA TYR A 237 -27.30 2.54 -12.03
C TYR A 237 -28.51 2.00 -11.27
N GLU A 238 -29.72 2.45 -11.59
CA GLU A 238 -30.97 2.05 -10.92
C GLU A 238 -31.67 0.84 -11.58
N GLN A 239 -31.38 0.57 -12.85
CA GLN A 239 -31.96 -0.50 -13.69
C GLN A 239 -30.87 -1.17 -14.54
N THR A 240 -29.75 -1.51 -13.91
CA THR A 240 -28.56 -2.11 -14.54
C THR A 240 -28.85 -3.40 -15.32
N ASP A 241 -29.88 -4.16 -14.94
CA ASP A 241 -30.29 -5.40 -15.62
C ASP A 241 -30.78 -5.18 -17.07
N ARG A 242 -31.22 -3.96 -17.40
CA ARG A 242 -31.61 -3.54 -18.76
C ARG A 242 -30.43 -3.23 -19.67
N TYR A 243 -29.21 -3.19 -19.13
CA TYR A 243 -28.03 -2.80 -19.90
C TYR A 243 -27.09 -3.98 -20.12
N GLN A 244 -26.53 -4.04 -21.31
CA GLN A 244 -25.45 -4.96 -21.69
C GLN A 244 -24.11 -4.25 -21.59
N LEU A 245 -23.10 -4.90 -21.00
CA LEU A 245 -21.75 -4.36 -20.88
C LEU A 245 -20.76 -5.12 -21.75
N ILE A 246 -19.99 -4.38 -22.52
CA ILE A 246 -18.88 -4.89 -23.32
C ILE A 246 -17.62 -4.19 -22.82
N ALA A 247 -16.59 -4.96 -22.47
CA ALA A 247 -15.34 -4.43 -21.92
C ALA A 247 -14.14 -4.72 -22.84
N SER A 248 -13.26 -3.75 -22.99
CA SER A 248 -11.92 -3.90 -23.57
C SER A 248 -10.88 -3.55 -22.51
N ILE A 249 -9.89 -4.44 -22.31
CA ILE A 249 -8.92 -4.33 -21.22
C ILE A 249 -7.53 -4.03 -21.77
N LYS A 250 -6.92 -2.96 -21.25
CA LYS A 250 -5.59 -2.48 -21.63
C LYS A 250 -4.68 -2.49 -20.41
N TRP A 251 -3.74 -3.43 -20.40
CA TRP A 251 -2.68 -3.51 -19.39
C TRP A 251 -1.48 -2.67 -19.80
N ALA A 252 -0.89 -1.94 -18.86
CA ALA A 252 0.37 -1.25 -19.08
C ALA A 252 1.50 -2.26 -19.39
N THR A 253 2.38 -1.94 -20.34
CA THR A 253 3.43 -2.86 -20.83
C THR A 253 4.33 -3.38 -19.71
N TRP A 254 4.69 -2.52 -18.76
CA TRP A 254 5.54 -2.86 -17.62
C TRP A 254 4.85 -3.83 -16.63
N PHE A 255 3.50 -3.86 -16.60
CA PHE A 255 2.72 -4.70 -15.70
C PHE A 255 2.35 -6.07 -16.31
N LYS A 256 2.49 -6.25 -17.64
CA LYS A 256 2.11 -7.49 -18.33
C LYS A 256 2.74 -8.77 -17.74
N PRO A 257 4.04 -8.80 -17.34
CA PRO A 257 4.62 -9.98 -16.70
C PRO A 257 3.89 -10.35 -15.40
N PHE A 258 3.60 -9.35 -14.56
CA PHE A 258 2.86 -9.54 -13.31
C PHE A 258 1.41 -9.98 -13.57
N ALA A 259 0.75 -9.41 -14.58
CA ALA A 259 -0.59 -9.80 -14.99
C ALA A 259 -0.67 -11.27 -15.44
N MET A 260 0.39 -11.79 -16.07
CA MET A 260 0.47 -13.20 -16.46
C MET A 260 0.56 -14.13 -15.25
N CYS A 261 1.44 -13.84 -14.29
CA CYS A 261 1.51 -14.58 -13.03
C CYS A 261 0.19 -14.50 -12.26
N TYR A 262 -0.41 -13.31 -12.21
CA TYR A 262 -1.69 -13.07 -11.57
C TYR A 262 -2.83 -13.90 -12.18
N LYS A 263 -2.85 -14.10 -13.50
CA LYS A 263 -3.90 -14.89 -14.17
C LYS A 263 -3.95 -16.36 -13.71
N LEU A 264 -2.81 -16.94 -13.37
CA LEU A 264 -2.76 -18.31 -12.84
C LEU A 264 -3.50 -18.41 -11.52
N ILE A 265 -3.30 -17.41 -10.65
CA ILE A 265 -3.94 -17.31 -9.34
C ILE A 265 -5.42 -16.93 -9.48
N SER A 266 -5.75 -15.97 -10.33
CA SER A 266 -7.14 -15.47 -10.50
C SER A 266 -8.09 -16.51 -11.08
N LYS A 267 -7.61 -17.38 -11.98
CA LYS A 267 -8.40 -18.48 -12.54
C LYS A 267 -8.83 -19.46 -11.44
N GLN A 268 -7.95 -19.74 -10.47
CA GLN A 268 -8.26 -20.60 -9.34
C GLN A 268 -9.22 -19.92 -8.34
N MET A 269 -9.12 -18.60 -8.20
CA MET A 269 -9.93 -17.83 -7.25
C MET A 269 -11.33 -17.46 -7.77
N GLN A 270 -11.60 -17.56 -9.08
CA GLN A 270 -12.85 -17.11 -9.72
C GLN A 270 -13.23 -15.65 -9.38
N GLN A 271 -12.23 -14.83 -9.11
CA GLN A 271 -12.36 -13.43 -8.73
C GLN A 271 -11.32 -12.62 -9.47
N LEU A 272 -11.73 -11.45 -9.98
CA LEU A 272 -10.89 -10.55 -10.77
C LEU A 272 -10.20 -11.27 -11.96
N ASN A 273 -10.85 -12.27 -12.55
CA ASN A 273 -10.35 -12.99 -13.72
C ASN A 273 -10.59 -12.15 -14.99
N LEU A 274 -9.80 -11.09 -15.13
CA LEU A 274 -9.86 -10.18 -16.26
C LEU A 274 -9.07 -10.74 -17.47
N PRO A 275 -9.61 -10.65 -18.70
CA PRO A 275 -8.85 -10.92 -19.91
C PRO A 275 -7.50 -10.18 -19.95
N ILE A 276 -6.45 -10.89 -20.37
CA ILE A 276 -5.15 -10.27 -20.71
C ILE A 276 -5.22 -9.63 -22.11
N SER A 277 -6.13 -10.12 -22.95
CA SER A 277 -6.34 -9.60 -24.30
C SER A 277 -7.28 -8.40 -24.27
N SER A 278 -7.00 -7.42 -25.14
CA SER A 278 -7.84 -6.24 -25.37
C SER A 278 -9.06 -6.53 -26.25
N LYS A 279 -9.32 -7.79 -26.60
CA LYS A 279 -10.53 -8.16 -27.36
C LYS A 279 -11.77 -7.81 -26.56
N GLU A 280 -12.73 -7.18 -27.22
CA GLU A 280 -14.02 -6.89 -26.64
C GLU A 280 -14.66 -8.17 -26.13
N THR A 281 -15.07 -8.14 -24.87
CA THR A 281 -15.65 -9.28 -24.19
C THR A 281 -16.97 -8.85 -23.57
N GLU A 282 -18.05 -9.52 -23.96
CA GLU A 282 -19.35 -9.32 -23.35
C GLU A 282 -19.33 -9.83 -21.91
N MET A 283 -19.85 -9.00 -21.00
CA MET A 283 -20.05 -9.35 -19.61
C MET A 283 -21.54 -9.39 -19.33
N THR A 284 -22.09 -10.60 -19.25
CA THR A 284 -23.45 -10.77 -18.75
C THR A 284 -23.44 -10.74 -17.23
N GLY A 285 -24.50 -10.23 -16.62
CA GLY A 285 -24.59 -10.25 -15.18
C GLY A 285 -26.01 -10.25 -14.67
N GLU A 286 -26.14 -10.71 -13.44
CA GLU A 286 -27.37 -10.67 -12.66
C GLU A 286 -27.06 -9.97 -11.34
N ILE A 287 -28.00 -9.15 -10.87
CA ILE A 287 -27.90 -8.52 -9.57
C ILE A 287 -28.89 -9.21 -8.64
N LYS A 288 -28.40 -9.64 -7.48
CA LYS A 288 -29.21 -10.31 -6.46
C LYS A 288 -29.00 -9.66 -5.11
N LYS A 289 -30.06 -9.61 -4.31
CA LYS A 289 -29.98 -9.17 -2.92
C LYS A 289 -29.14 -10.14 -2.08
N ILE A 290 -28.46 -9.61 -1.08
CA ILE A 290 -27.76 -10.40 -0.06
C ILE A 290 -28.37 -10.09 1.30
N ASP A 291 -28.39 -11.11 2.16
CA ASP A 291 -28.79 -10.96 3.55
C ASP A 291 -27.84 -9.99 4.28
N THR A 292 -28.42 -8.99 4.95
CA THR A 292 -27.66 -7.99 5.73
C THR A 292 -26.88 -8.61 6.89
N GLY A 293 -27.38 -9.68 7.50
CA GLY A 293 -26.67 -10.45 8.54
C GLY A 293 -25.45 -11.21 8.01
N VAL A 294 -25.45 -11.57 6.72
CA VAL A 294 -24.31 -12.26 6.07
C VAL A 294 -23.22 -11.27 5.67
N ASP A 295 -23.58 -10.13 5.08
CA ASP A 295 -22.60 -9.14 4.62
C ASP A 295 -22.21 -8.12 5.68
N GLY A 296 -23.11 -7.79 6.61
CA GLY A 296 -22.87 -6.83 7.69
C GLY A 296 -23.01 -5.35 7.28
N ARG A 297 -23.33 -5.05 6.01
CA ARG A 297 -23.61 -3.69 5.53
C ARG A 297 -25.08 -3.56 5.13
N VAL A 298 -25.56 -2.33 5.01
CA VAL A 298 -26.97 -2.02 4.75
C VAL A 298 -27.33 -2.32 3.29
N LYS A 299 -28.47 -2.99 3.06
CA LYS A 299 -29.02 -3.34 1.73
C LYS A 299 -27.96 -3.86 0.73
N PRO A 300 -27.18 -4.90 1.07
CA PRO A 300 -26.09 -5.37 0.21
C PRO A 300 -26.64 -6.12 -1.01
N ARG A 301 -25.97 -5.97 -2.15
CA ARG A 301 -26.37 -6.58 -3.44
C ARG A 301 -25.16 -7.16 -4.15
N ALA A 302 -25.22 -8.41 -4.57
CA ALA A 302 -24.19 -9.02 -5.40
C ALA A 302 -24.48 -8.74 -6.87
N TRP A 303 -23.54 -8.10 -7.55
CA TRP A 303 -23.47 -8.11 -9.00
C TRP A 303 -22.55 -9.24 -9.45
N ILE A 304 -23.15 -10.28 -10.02
CA ILE A 304 -22.47 -11.48 -10.49
C ILE A 304 -22.19 -11.27 -11.97
N ARG A 305 -20.91 -11.11 -12.35
CA ARG A 305 -20.52 -10.96 -13.76
C ARG A 305 -19.94 -12.25 -14.31
N LYS A 306 -20.40 -12.66 -15.49
CA LYS A 306 -19.94 -13.84 -16.22
C LYS A 306 -19.32 -13.42 -17.55
N VAL A 307 -18.26 -14.13 -17.94
CA VAL A 307 -17.61 -14.05 -19.25
C VAL A 307 -17.68 -15.44 -19.86
N GLY A 308 -18.51 -15.61 -20.89
CA GLY A 308 -18.94 -16.94 -21.34
C GLY A 308 -19.65 -17.69 -20.19
N GLU A 309 -19.28 -18.96 -19.97
CA GLU A 309 -19.85 -19.77 -18.88
C GLU A 309 -19.14 -19.58 -17.52
N GLN A 310 -18.03 -18.84 -17.48
CA GLN A 310 -17.24 -18.66 -16.26
C GLN A 310 -17.65 -17.39 -15.53
N THR A 311 -17.78 -17.48 -14.21
CA THR A 311 -17.95 -16.29 -13.36
C THR A 311 -16.62 -15.52 -13.36
N ALA A 312 -16.65 -14.28 -13.84
CA ALA A 312 -15.49 -13.41 -13.91
C ALA A 312 -15.17 -12.82 -12.53
N PHE A 313 -16.19 -12.28 -11.85
CA PHE A 313 -16.15 -11.89 -10.45
C PHE A 313 -17.54 -11.59 -9.88
N VAL A 314 -17.65 -11.63 -8.55
CA VAL A 314 -18.80 -11.18 -7.78
C VAL A 314 -18.39 -9.97 -6.95
N ALA A 315 -19.07 -8.84 -7.17
CA ALA A 315 -18.87 -7.61 -6.40
C ALA A 315 -20.14 -7.29 -5.60
N ILE A 316 -19.99 -7.01 -4.31
CA ILE A 316 -21.09 -6.72 -3.40
C ILE A 316 -21.17 -5.21 -3.17
N TYR A 317 -22.20 -4.61 -3.74
CA TYR A 317 -22.52 -3.19 -3.63
C TYR A 317 -23.32 -2.93 -2.37
N SER A 318 -22.95 -1.87 -1.68
CA SER A 318 -23.66 -1.27 -0.55
C SER A 318 -23.29 0.21 -0.52
N GLN A 319 -23.78 0.93 0.48
CA GLN A 319 -23.49 2.34 0.68
C GLN A 319 -23.32 2.63 2.17
N HIS A 320 -22.59 3.69 2.46
CA HIS A 320 -22.50 4.24 3.81
C HIS A 320 -22.41 5.76 3.76
N ASN A 321 -22.73 6.42 4.87
CA ASN A 321 -22.59 7.85 5.01
C ASN A 321 -21.54 8.15 6.09
N THR A 322 -20.60 9.02 5.77
CA THR A 322 -19.60 9.53 6.72
C THR A 322 -19.53 11.04 6.56
N ALA A 323 -19.66 11.78 7.67
CA ALA A 323 -19.60 13.24 7.69
C ALA A 323 -20.51 13.94 6.65
N GLY A 324 -21.71 13.40 6.42
CA GLY A 324 -22.70 13.97 5.50
C GLY A 324 -22.47 13.63 4.02
N ARG A 325 -21.44 12.83 3.70
CA ARG A 325 -21.17 12.35 2.34
C ARG A 325 -21.51 10.87 2.21
N THR A 326 -22.26 10.51 1.17
CA THR A 326 -22.57 9.12 0.85
C THR A 326 -21.51 8.53 -0.07
N TYR A 327 -21.03 7.33 0.29
CA TYR A 327 -20.01 6.59 -0.43
C TYR A 327 -20.59 5.31 -1.01
N MET A 328 -20.18 4.99 -2.25
CA MET A 328 -20.42 3.67 -2.82
C MET A 328 -19.37 2.69 -2.25
N ASN A 329 -19.85 1.70 -1.51
CA ASN A 329 -19.03 0.76 -0.75
C ASN A 329 -19.11 -0.62 -1.40
N ILE A 330 -18.06 -0.97 -2.14
CA ILE A 330 -18.01 -2.16 -2.98
C ILE A 330 -17.06 -3.17 -2.32
N ALA A 331 -17.53 -4.38 -2.08
CA ALA A 331 -16.68 -5.47 -1.59
C ALA A 331 -16.50 -6.54 -2.65
N LEU A 332 -15.26 -6.93 -2.90
CA LEU A 332 -14.88 -8.07 -3.72
C LEU A 332 -14.35 -9.15 -2.77
N PRO A 333 -15.13 -10.19 -2.49
CA PRO A 333 -14.68 -11.30 -1.66
C PRO A 333 -13.47 -12.00 -2.27
N LEU A 334 -12.43 -12.24 -1.48
CA LEU A 334 -11.21 -12.97 -1.85
C LEU A 334 -11.00 -14.14 -0.88
N PRO A 335 -10.18 -15.15 -1.17
CA PRO A 335 -9.84 -16.19 -0.19
C PRO A 335 -9.33 -15.57 1.11
N HIS A 336 -10.00 -15.89 2.23
CA HIS A 336 -9.71 -15.40 3.59
C HIS A 336 -9.70 -13.86 3.78
N SER A 337 -10.04 -13.08 2.75
CA SER A 337 -9.95 -11.63 2.75
C SER A 337 -11.05 -11.01 1.88
N SER A 338 -11.16 -9.69 1.86
CA SER A 338 -12.05 -8.99 0.93
C SER A 338 -11.41 -7.66 0.55
N MET A 339 -11.36 -7.39 -0.75
CA MET A 339 -10.97 -6.08 -1.25
C MET A 339 -12.18 -5.15 -1.19
N ILE A 340 -12.02 -3.97 -0.60
CA ILE A 340 -13.08 -3.00 -0.41
C ILE A 340 -12.73 -1.74 -1.21
N GLY A 341 -13.54 -1.41 -2.22
CA GLY A 341 -13.47 -0.16 -2.96
C GLY A 341 -14.48 0.82 -2.39
N ILE A 342 -14.00 1.95 -1.88
CA ILE A 342 -14.83 3.06 -1.43
C ILE A 342 -14.72 4.19 -2.45
N LEU A 343 -15.85 4.47 -3.11
CA LEU A 343 -15.94 5.43 -4.21
C LEU A 343 -16.82 6.62 -3.84
N GLN A 344 -16.30 7.81 -4.09
CA GLN A 344 -17.09 9.03 -4.12
C GLN A 344 -17.61 9.26 -5.53
N LEU A 345 -18.88 9.64 -5.64
CA LEU A 345 -19.53 10.03 -6.89
C LEU A 345 -19.53 11.56 -7.01
N GLU A 346 -19.22 12.05 -8.20
CA GLU A 346 -19.27 13.47 -8.55
C GLU A 346 -19.83 13.64 -9.96
N GLU A 347 -20.57 14.71 -10.19
CA GLU A 347 -21.01 15.14 -11.52
C GLU A 347 -20.07 16.25 -11.99
N ILE A 348 -19.57 16.12 -13.23
CA ILE A 348 -18.71 17.11 -13.87
C ILE A 348 -19.07 17.23 -15.36
N ASP A 349 -19.67 18.35 -15.75
CA ASP A 349 -20.09 18.67 -17.12
C ASP A 349 -21.06 17.62 -17.71
N GLY A 350 -22.03 17.16 -16.93
CA GLY A 350 -23.00 16.13 -17.29
C GLY A 350 -22.44 14.71 -17.32
N ARG A 351 -21.18 14.52 -16.92
CA ARG A 351 -20.53 13.21 -16.78
C ARG A 351 -20.55 12.76 -15.34
N LEU A 352 -20.71 11.46 -15.13
CA LEU A 352 -20.61 10.87 -13.80
C LEU A 352 -19.18 10.35 -13.58
N ILE A 353 -18.58 10.77 -12.47
CA ILE A 353 -17.24 10.41 -12.06
C ILE A 353 -17.31 9.59 -10.77
N LEU A 354 -16.68 8.42 -10.75
CA LEU A 354 -16.47 7.66 -9.51
C LEU A 354 -14.97 7.63 -9.23
N LYS A 355 -14.55 8.02 -8.03
CA LYS A 355 -13.12 8.02 -7.68
C LYS A 355 -12.85 7.48 -6.28
N SER A 356 -11.74 6.76 -6.15
CA SER A 356 -11.23 6.29 -4.86
C SER A 356 -10.10 7.19 -4.32
N GLU A 357 -9.82 8.33 -4.95
CA GLU A 357 -8.84 9.32 -4.50
C GLU A 357 -9.58 10.48 -3.83
N GLY A 358 -9.23 10.79 -2.58
CA GLY A 358 -9.91 11.80 -1.78
C GLY A 358 -9.35 11.90 -0.36
N SER A 359 -9.94 12.79 0.44
CA SER A 359 -9.54 13.08 1.82
C SER A 359 -10.46 12.46 2.88
N GLY A 360 -11.57 11.84 2.48
CA GLY A 360 -12.48 11.10 3.35
C GLY A 360 -12.20 9.60 3.31
N ASP A 361 -13.26 8.80 3.20
CA ASP A 361 -13.16 7.34 3.20
C ASP A 361 -12.67 6.76 1.87
N GLU A 362 -12.53 7.59 0.81
CA GLU A 362 -12.19 7.14 -0.53
C GLU A 362 -10.89 6.32 -0.53
N GLY A 363 -10.92 5.16 -1.18
CA GLY A 363 -9.75 4.31 -1.28
C GLY A 363 -10.06 2.87 -1.58
N ILE A 364 -9.00 2.13 -1.87
CA ILE A 364 -9.05 0.68 -2.01
C ILE A 364 -8.38 0.07 -0.78
N TYR A 365 -9.08 -0.85 -0.12
CA TYR A 365 -8.66 -1.47 1.12
C TYR A 365 -8.66 -2.99 0.99
N LEU A 366 -7.87 -3.66 1.84
CA LEU A 366 -7.92 -5.09 2.05
C LEU A 366 -8.37 -5.38 3.48
N GLY A 367 -9.53 -6.01 3.64
CA GLY A 367 -10.04 -6.51 4.91
C GLY A 367 -9.66 -7.97 5.12
N ALA A 368 -9.00 -8.29 6.23
CA ALA A 368 -8.66 -9.67 6.61
C ALA A 368 -8.88 -9.86 8.12
N GLY A 369 -9.92 -10.62 8.49
CA GLY A 369 -10.37 -10.71 9.87
C GLY A 369 -10.72 -9.33 10.45
N LYS A 370 -10.05 -8.95 11.56
CA LYS A 370 -10.22 -7.64 12.22
C LYS A 370 -9.32 -6.53 11.64
N PHE A 371 -8.51 -6.85 10.64
CA PHE A 371 -7.55 -5.92 10.07
C PHE A 371 -8.08 -5.30 8.78
N LEU A 372 -7.82 -4.00 8.60
CA LEU A 372 -8.11 -3.27 7.38
C LEU A 372 -6.84 -2.53 6.95
N PHE A 373 -6.48 -2.67 5.67
CA PHE A 373 -5.27 -2.09 5.11
C PHE A 373 -5.61 -1.26 3.89
N LYS A 374 -5.33 0.04 3.89
CA LYS A 374 -5.38 0.84 2.66
C LYS A 374 -4.27 0.39 1.72
N LEU A 375 -4.66 -0.05 0.53
CA LEU A 375 -3.75 -0.48 -0.52
C LEU A 375 -3.22 0.74 -1.28
N PRO A 376 -2.04 0.66 -1.91
CA PRO A 376 -1.49 1.72 -2.73
C PRO A 376 -2.16 1.72 -4.12
N LEU A 377 -3.47 1.47 -4.17
CA LEU A 377 -4.26 1.39 -5.38
C LEU A 377 -5.23 2.56 -5.41
N SER A 378 -5.47 3.07 -6.61
CA SER A 378 -6.57 4.00 -6.85
C SER A 378 -7.29 3.68 -8.14
N GLU A 379 -8.57 4.02 -8.18
CA GLU A 379 -9.43 3.83 -9.33
C GLU A 379 -10.23 5.10 -9.63
N HIS A 380 -10.49 5.31 -10.92
CA HIS A 380 -11.23 6.45 -11.46
C HIS A 380 -12.10 5.97 -12.62
N PHE A 381 -13.40 6.21 -12.54
CA PHE A 381 -14.36 5.96 -13.60
C PHE A 381 -14.86 7.28 -14.17
N THR A 382 -15.00 7.34 -15.49
CA THR A 382 -15.68 8.43 -16.19
C THR A 382 -16.78 7.83 -17.04
N ILE A 383 -18.04 8.12 -16.70
CA ILE A 383 -19.22 7.64 -17.41
C ILE A 383 -19.81 8.79 -18.20
N THR A 384 -20.01 8.59 -19.50
CA THR A 384 -20.56 9.59 -20.42
C THR A 384 -21.54 8.92 -21.37
N GLU A 385 -22.67 9.57 -21.63
CA GLU A 385 -23.58 9.16 -22.68
C GLU A 385 -23.06 9.61 -24.05
N THR A 386 -22.98 8.69 -25.02
CA THR A 386 -22.63 9.05 -26.40
C THR A 386 -23.88 9.37 -27.21
N HIS A 387 -24.93 8.56 -27.06
CA HIS A 387 -26.27 8.76 -27.64
C HIS A 387 -27.30 8.15 -26.68
N THR A 388 -28.59 8.48 -26.82
CA THR A 388 -29.66 7.90 -26.00
C THR A 388 -29.57 6.36 -25.96
N GLY A 389 -29.53 5.77 -24.76
CA GLY A 389 -29.39 4.33 -24.56
C GLY A 389 -27.96 3.77 -24.71
N HIS A 390 -26.97 4.61 -25.03
CA HIS A 390 -25.57 4.22 -25.22
C HIS A 390 -24.62 5.02 -24.33
N LEU A 391 -23.98 4.33 -23.38
CA LEU A 391 -22.97 4.91 -22.50
C LEU A 391 -21.58 4.37 -22.81
N THR A 392 -20.58 5.19 -22.52
CA THR A 392 -19.19 4.78 -22.41
C THR A 392 -18.73 4.97 -20.98
N ALA A 393 -17.98 4.01 -20.45
CA ALA A 393 -17.32 4.17 -19.15
C ALA A 393 -15.83 3.86 -19.29
N LEU A 394 -14.99 4.83 -18.92
CA LEU A 394 -13.55 4.67 -18.88
C LEU A 394 -13.12 4.43 -17.43
N HIS A 395 -12.55 3.27 -17.15
CA HIS A 395 -12.05 2.90 -15.83
C HIS A 395 -10.53 2.83 -15.83
N LYS A 396 -9.89 3.68 -15.04
CA LYS A 396 -8.43 3.75 -14.89
C LYS A 396 -8.02 3.35 -13.49
N MET A 397 -7.10 2.40 -13.38
CA MET A 397 -6.48 2.02 -12.12
C MET A 397 -4.99 2.37 -12.09
N LYS A 398 -4.54 2.85 -10.93
CA LYS A 398 -3.14 3.15 -10.64
C LYS A 398 -2.67 2.34 -9.44
N ILE A 399 -1.39 2.00 -9.44
CA ILE A 399 -0.69 1.40 -8.31
C ILE A 399 0.52 2.30 -7.98
N PHE A 400 0.63 2.74 -6.72
CA PHE A 400 1.58 3.77 -6.30
C PHE A 400 1.52 5.05 -7.17
N GLY A 401 0.32 5.39 -7.67
CA GLY A 401 0.10 6.53 -8.57
C GLY A 401 0.51 6.30 -10.03
N ILE A 402 1.06 5.14 -10.37
CA ILE A 402 1.45 4.76 -11.73
C ILE A 402 0.30 4.01 -12.39
N PRO A 403 -0.22 4.45 -13.55
CA PRO A 403 -1.23 3.71 -14.30
C PRO A 403 -0.75 2.30 -14.67
N PHE A 404 -1.56 1.29 -14.37
CA PHE A 404 -1.25 -0.10 -14.71
C PHE A 404 -2.37 -0.83 -15.47
N LEU A 405 -3.61 -0.34 -15.37
CA LEU A 405 -4.78 -0.95 -15.98
C LEU A 405 -5.77 0.13 -16.42
N GLU A 406 -6.25 0.00 -17.65
CA GLU A 406 -7.35 0.79 -18.21
C GLU A 406 -8.39 -0.16 -18.79
N ILE A 407 -9.67 0.10 -18.54
CA ILE A 407 -10.78 -0.67 -19.08
C ILE A 407 -11.77 0.29 -19.74
N ASP A 408 -12.02 0.06 -21.02
CA ASP A 408 -13.03 0.77 -21.79
C ASP A 408 -14.31 -0.07 -21.80
N TYR A 409 -15.39 0.47 -21.26
CA TYR A 409 -16.71 -0.14 -21.30
C TYR A 409 -17.58 0.56 -22.34
N ARG A 410 -18.26 -0.24 -23.15
CA ARG A 410 -19.45 0.14 -23.90
C ARG A 410 -20.66 -0.45 -23.20
N ILE A 411 -21.64 0.39 -22.90
CA ILE A 411 -22.85 0.02 -22.17
C ILE A 411 -24.03 0.37 -23.06
N VAL A 412 -24.88 -0.62 -23.36
CA VAL A 412 -25.97 -0.48 -24.33
C VAL A 412 -27.26 -0.96 -23.68
N GLU A 413 -28.31 -0.13 -23.72
CA GLU A 413 -29.65 -0.52 -23.31
C GLU A 413 -30.21 -1.62 -24.24
N ARG A 414 -30.89 -2.61 -23.66
CA ARG A 414 -31.41 -3.79 -24.36
C ARG A 414 -32.79 -3.59 -24.96
#